data_AF-A0A965MLL3-F1
#
_entry.id   AF-A0A965MLL3-F1
#
_cell.length_a   1.000
_cell.length_b   1.000
_cell.length_c   1.000
_cell.angle_alpha   90.00
_cell.angle_beta   90.00
_cell.angle_gamma   90.00
#
_symmetry.space_group_name_H-M   'P 1'
#
loop_
_entity.id
_entity.type
_entity.pdbx_description
1 polymer ?
#
loop_
_entity_poly.entity_id
_entity_poly.type
_entity_poly.pdbx_seq_one_letter_code
_entity_poly.pdbx_strand_id
1 'polypeptide(L)'
;MSKIIQPTDSQIAVMSNEQRIDHLCTWIDEHLDQRIEWSDLTHASGLDNLALRILFAKYRFIPPMTWIKLRREQSKTNEPLNPSADQDC
;
A
#
# COMPACT_ATOMS: atom_id res chain seq x y z
N MET A 1 17.90 -1.41 -10.60
CA MET A 1 17.43 0.00 -10.56
C MET A 1 16.21 0.11 -11.45
N SER A 2 15.03 -0.27 -10.97
CA SER A 2 13.81 -0.16 -11.75
C SER A 2 13.26 1.24 -11.57
N LYS A 3 13.30 2.05 -12.62
CA LYS A 3 12.64 3.35 -12.67
C LYS A 3 11.13 3.08 -12.65
N ILE A 4 10.46 3.44 -11.57
CA ILE A 4 9.00 3.31 -11.45
C ILE A 4 8.41 4.64 -11.92
N ILE A 5 7.73 4.58 -13.07
CA ILE A 5 6.94 5.68 -13.60
C ILE A 5 5.59 5.58 -12.88
N GLN A 6 5.31 6.52 -11.97
CA GLN A 6 3.95 6.66 -11.44
C GLN A 6 3.01 6.87 -12.63
N PRO A 7 1.87 6.15 -12.73
CA PRO A 7 0.94 6.37 -13.82
C PRO A 7 0.48 7.83 -13.76
N THR A 8 0.72 8.56 -14.85
CA THR A 8 0.21 9.92 -15.02
C THR A 8 -1.31 9.94 -14.85
N ASP A 9 -1.91 11.06 -14.41
CA ASP A 9 -3.37 11.22 -14.23
C ASP A 9 -4.20 10.66 -15.42
N SER A 10 -3.69 10.78 -16.64
CA SER A 10 -4.33 10.25 -17.86
C SER A 10 -4.44 8.72 -17.92
N GLN A 11 -3.53 7.98 -17.26
CA GLN A 11 -3.55 6.52 -17.19
C GLN A 11 -4.48 6.01 -16.08
N ILE A 12 -4.58 6.74 -14.96
CA ILE A 12 -5.54 6.41 -13.88
C ILE A 12 -6.99 6.60 -14.40
N ALA A 13 -7.22 7.61 -15.25
CA ALA A 13 -8.54 7.90 -15.81
C ALA A 13 -9.17 6.72 -16.58
N VAL A 14 -8.36 5.89 -17.23
CA VAL A 14 -8.84 4.73 -18.03
C VAL A 14 -8.93 3.42 -17.24
N MET A 15 -8.43 3.38 -16.00
CA MET A 15 -8.48 2.18 -15.16
C MET A 15 -9.87 1.94 -14.60
N SER A 16 -10.27 0.67 -14.51
CA SER A 16 -11.44 0.25 -13.74
C SER A 16 -11.23 0.52 -12.25
N ASN A 17 -12.33 0.60 -11.49
CA ASN A 17 -12.24 0.82 -10.04
C ASN A 17 -11.44 -0.27 -9.32
N GLU A 18 -11.50 -1.52 -9.80
CA GLU A 18 -10.70 -2.63 -9.24
C GLU A 18 -9.21 -2.42 -9.52
N GLN A 19 -8.85 -2.07 -10.76
CA GLN A 19 -7.47 -1.78 -11.16
C GLN A 19 -6.88 -0.60 -10.37
N ARG A 20 -7.69 0.43 -10.07
CA ARG A 20 -7.25 1.55 -9.22
C ARG A 20 -6.95 1.10 -7.79
N ILE A 21 -7.71 0.16 -7.24
CA ILE A 21 -7.44 -0.41 -5.92
C ILE A 21 -6.22 -1.33 -5.94
N ASP A 22 -6.08 -2.17 -6.97
CA ASP A 22 -4.88 -3.00 -7.15
C ASP A 22 -3.61 -2.15 -7.23
N HIS A 23 -3.65 -1.11 -8.08
CA HIS A 23 -2.56 -0.14 -8.20
C HIS A 23 -2.25 0.54 -6.86
N LEU A 24 -3.27 0.99 -6.13
CA LEU A 24 -3.08 1.60 -4.83
C LEU A 24 -2.48 0.63 -3.80
N CYS A 25 -2.84 -0.65 -3.85
CA CYS A 25 -2.20 -1.67 -3.00
C CYS A 25 -0.70 -1.80 -3.31
N THR A 26 -0.31 -1.85 -4.59
CA THR A 26 1.11 -1.88 -4.99
C THR A 26 1.84 -0.62 -4.54
N TRP A 27 1.24 0.56 -4.74
CA TRP A 27 1.83 1.82 -4.31
C TRP A 27 2.04 1.86 -2.78
N ILE A 28 1.05 1.40 -2.00
CA ILE A 28 1.16 1.29 -0.54
C ILE A 28 2.37 0.43 -0.17
N ASP A 29 2.57 -0.71 -0.84
CA ASP A 29 3.64 -1.65 -0.55
C ASP A 29 5.03 -1.05 -0.77
N GLU A 30 5.17 -0.18 -1.77
CA GLU A 30 6.40 0.55 -2.09
C GLU A 30 6.72 1.69 -1.12
N HIS A 31 5.72 2.17 -0.36
CA HIS A 31 5.83 3.33 0.54
C HIS A 31 5.57 2.96 2.01
N LEU A 32 5.65 1.68 2.38
CA LEU A 32 5.34 1.20 3.75
C LEU A 32 6.26 1.79 4.83
N ASP A 33 7.48 2.15 4.45
CA ASP A 33 8.52 2.79 5.25
C ASP A 33 8.20 4.26 5.55
N GLN A 34 7.32 4.88 4.78
CA GLN A 34 6.93 6.28 4.92
C GLN A 34 5.61 6.43 5.70
N ARG A 35 5.37 7.64 6.22
CA ARG A 35 4.10 8.00 6.85
C ARG A 35 3.06 8.27 5.75
N ILE A 36 2.26 7.26 5.44
CA ILE A 36 1.12 7.37 4.50
C ILE A 36 -0.08 8.02 5.22
N GLU A 37 -0.55 9.15 4.69
CA GLU A 37 -1.79 9.82 5.07
C GLU A 37 -2.88 9.65 3.99
N TRP A 38 -4.11 10.08 4.32
CA TRP A 38 -5.24 9.98 3.40
C TRP A 38 -5.05 10.79 2.11
N SER A 39 -4.39 11.95 2.19
CA SER A 39 -4.04 12.77 1.02
C SER A 39 -3.21 11.97 0.02
N ASP A 40 -2.26 11.19 0.50
CA ASP A 40 -1.35 10.41 -0.36
C ASP A 40 -2.13 9.30 -1.08
N LEU A 41 -3.06 8.64 -0.37
CA LEU A 41 -3.93 7.62 -0.96
C LEU A 41 -4.83 8.19 -2.06
N THR A 42 -5.42 9.38 -1.83
CA THR A 42 -6.26 10.04 -2.83
C THR A 42 -5.46 10.48 -4.05
N HIS A 43 -4.23 10.93 -3.85
CA HIS A 43 -3.33 11.32 -4.93
C HIS A 43 -2.89 10.12 -5.76
N ALA A 44 -2.46 9.03 -5.12
CA ALA A 44 -1.96 7.83 -5.80
C ALA A 44 -3.04 7.05 -6.57
N SER A 45 -4.32 7.20 -6.19
CA SER A 45 -5.43 6.49 -6.82
C SER A 45 -6.30 7.36 -7.74
N GLY A 46 -6.15 8.69 -7.68
CA GLY A 46 -7.05 9.64 -8.34
C GLY A 46 -8.51 9.54 -7.87
N LEU A 47 -8.73 9.02 -6.65
CA LEU A 47 -10.05 8.86 -6.03
C LEU A 47 -10.20 9.82 -4.86
N ASP A 48 -11.42 10.25 -4.58
CA ASP A 48 -11.72 10.97 -3.35
C ASP A 48 -11.78 10.02 -2.14
N ASN A 49 -11.74 10.60 -0.94
CA ASN A 49 -11.75 9.83 0.32
C ASN A 49 -12.96 8.90 0.44
N LEU A 50 -14.13 9.31 -0.07
CA LEU A 50 -15.36 8.53 0.01
C LEU A 50 -15.31 7.32 -0.93
N ALA A 51 -14.98 7.53 -2.21
CA ALA A 51 -14.82 6.46 -3.17
C ALA A 51 -13.73 5.49 -2.74
N LEU A 52 -12.60 5.99 -2.21
CA LEU A 52 -11.52 5.15 -1.74
C LEU A 52 -11.97 4.22 -0.61
N ARG A 53 -12.74 4.72 0.36
CA ARG A 53 -13.32 3.89 1.43
C ARG A 53 -14.30 2.84 0.90
N ILE A 54 -15.20 3.23 0.01
CA ILE A 54 -16.21 2.34 -0.58
C ILE A 54 -15.54 1.24 -1.41
N LEU A 55 -14.60 1.61 -2.27
CA LEU A 55 -13.94 0.68 -3.18
C LEU A 55 -12.98 -0.24 -2.42
N PHE A 56 -12.23 0.25 -1.41
CA PHE A 56 -11.44 -0.64 -0.55
C PHE A 56 -12.30 -1.66 0.19
N ALA A 57 -13.42 -1.22 0.78
CA ALA A 57 -14.34 -2.13 1.45
C ALA A 57 -14.95 -3.15 0.48
N LYS A 58 -15.20 -2.75 -0.77
CA LYS A 58 -15.75 -3.63 -1.82
C LYS A 58 -14.74 -4.69 -2.30
N TYR A 59 -13.49 -4.31 -2.55
CA TYR A 59 -12.51 -5.19 -3.21
C TYR A 59 -11.53 -5.87 -2.26
N ARG A 60 -11.22 -5.25 -1.12
CA ARG A 60 -10.27 -5.78 -0.12
C ARG A 60 -10.92 -6.17 1.19
N PHE A 61 -12.20 -5.88 1.38
CA PHE A 61 -12.98 -6.20 2.58
C PHE A 61 -12.40 -5.62 3.89
N ILE A 62 -11.38 -4.77 3.80
CA ILE A 62 -10.74 -4.11 4.94
C ILE A 62 -10.47 -2.64 4.64
N PRO A 63 -10.46 -1.77 5.67
CA PRO A 63 -10.12 -0.36 5.49
C PRO A 63 -8.68 -0.15 5.02
N PRO A 64 -8.39 0.93 4.26
CA PRO A 64 -7.04 1.22 3.77
C PRO A 64 -6.00 1.32 4.90
N MET A 65 -6.36 1.95 6.01
CA MET A 65 -5.48 2.08 7.18
C MET A 65 -5.18 0.73 7.83
N THR A 66 -6.14 -0.19 7.83
CA THR A 66 -5.95 -1.56 8.33
C THR A 66 -5.03 -2.35 7.39
N TRP A 67 -5.20 -2.18 6.07
CA TRP A 67 -4.32 -2.76 5.06
C TRP A 67 -2.87 -2.31 5.26
N ILE A 68 -2.61 -1.01 5.40
CA ILE A 68 -1.26 -0.48 5.62
C ILE A 68 -0.62 -1.06 6.88
N LYS A 69 -1.37 -1.16 7.99
CA LYS A 69 -0.88 -1.78 9.23
C LYS A 69 -0.51 -3.24 9.03
N LEU A 70 -1.40 -4.02 8.42
CA LEU A 70 -1.16 -5.43 8.13
C LEU A 70 0.08 -5.62 7.26
N ARG A 71 0.23 -4.81 6.20
CA ARG A 71 1.40 -4.87 5.33
C ARG A 71 2.69 -4.51 6.06
N ARG A 72 2.68 -3.49 6.93
CA ARG A 72 3.85 -3.15 7.77
C ARG A 72 4.22 -4.26 8.75
N GLU A 73 3.25 -4.96 9.31
CA GLU A 73 3.50 -6.12 10.19
C GLU A 73 4.11 -7.28 9.39
N GLN A 74 3.56 -7.59 8.21
CA GLN A 74 4.09 -8.62 7.32
C GLN A 74 5.51 -8.31 6.85
N SER A 75 5.81 -7.06 6.52
CA SER A 75 7.17 -6.64 6.13
C SER A 75 8.21 -6.84 7.23
N LYS A 76 7.81 -6.72 8.50
CA LYS A 76 8.70 -6.95 9.66
C LYS A 76 8.94 -8.43 9.93
N THR A 77 7.92 -9.27 9.76
CA THR A 77 8.01 -10.73 9.99
C THR A 77 8.91 -11.44 8.97
N ASN A 78 9.16 -10.82 7.82
CA ASN A 78 10.05 -11.37 6.78
C ASN A 78 11.54 -11.06 7.04
N GLU A 79 11.87 -10.34 8.10
CA GLU A 79 13.25 -10.31 8.60
C GLU A 79 13.53 -11.70 9.21
N PRO A 80 14.53 -12.45 8.71
CA PRO A 80 14.88 -13.71 9.34
C PRO A 80 15.25 -13.39 10.78
N LEU A 81 14.47 -13.94 11.72
CA LEU A 81 14.90 -14.13 13.10
C LEU A 81 16.34 -14.62 13.05
N ASN A 82 17.27 -13.73 13.39
CA ASN A 82 18.62 -14.10 13.70
C ASN A 82 18.60 -14.60 15.14
N PRO A 83 18.64 -15.92 15.42
CA PRO A 83 18.98 -16.41 16.75
C PRO A 83 20.48 -16.27 16.97
N SER A 84 21.02 -15.05 16.91
CA SER A 84 22.33 -14.73 17.49
C SER A 84 22.07 -14.45 18.97
N ALA A 85 21.71 -15.54 19.66
CA ALA A 85 22.07 -15.69 21.06
C ALA A 85 23.56 -16.07 21.08
N ASP A 86 24.42 -15.10 20.78
CA ASP A 86 25.79 -15.11 21.24
C ASP A 86 25.75 -14.92 22.75
N GLN A 87 25.63 -16.03 23.46
CA GLN A 87 26.04 -16.15 24.86
C GLN A 87 27.18 -17.16 24.90
N ASP A 88 28.36 -16.68 24.51
CA ASP A 88 29.64 -17.31 24.78
C ASP A 88 30.13 -16.84 26.16
N CYS A 89 30.47 -17.83 26.99
CA CYS A 89 31.03 -17.83 28.36
C CYS A 89 30.09 -17.54 29.54
#